data_AF-A0A2I0QUR3-F1
#
_entry.id   AF-A0A2I0QUR3-F1
#
_cell.length_a   1.000
_cell.length_b   1.000
_cell.length_c   1.000
_cell.angle_alpha   90.00
_cell.angle_beta   90.00
_cell.angle_gamma   90.00
#
_symmetry.space_group_name_H-M   'P 1'
#
loop_
_entity.id
_entity.type
_entity.pdbx_description
1 polymer ?
#
loop_
_entity_poly.entity_id
_entity_poly.type
_entity_poly.pdbx_seq_one_letter_code
_entity_poly.pdbx_strand_id
1 'polypeptide(L)'
;MGLFDLACVVIIVFFIYKAHTAFVKEKTITSKIQEWHHLAPISLRYDSKGLNTSYVYFIKESGMNRIKIGKAIDPEQRIKELSTGSAHNYEIVHLIKSENPYKTENLFHKYFNEKRCKGEWFDLSEKELRWIQREDYTREIEDSIKGY
;
A
#
# COMPACT_ATOMS: atom_id res chain seq x y z
N MET A 1 16.32 57.50 1.30
CA MET A 1 16.02 56.42 0.35
C MET A 1 16.88 55.22 0.74
N GLY A 2 16.41 54.27 1.57
CA GLY A 2 17.31 53.18 1.99
C GLY A 2 16.73 52.09 2.88
N LEU A 3 15.77 52.38 3.77
CA LEU A 3 15.21 51.36 4.66
C LEU A 3 13.82 50.87 4.24
N PHE A 4 12.93 51.78 3.83
CA PHE A 4 11.59 51.43 3.38
C PHE A 4 11.59 50.68 2.04
N ASP A 5 12.43 51.07 1.09
CA ASP A 5 12.53 50.39 -0.20
C ASP A 5 13.06 48.95 -0.05
N LEU A 6 14.04 48.74 0.85
CA LEU A 6 14.58 47.41 1.13
C LEU A 6 13.54 46.51 1.79
N ALA A 7 12.75 47.04 2.73
CA ALA A 7 11.66 46.30 3.36
C ALA A 7 10.57 45.90 2.35
N CYS A 8 10.21 46.79 1.43
CA CYS A 8 9.25 46.49 0.37
C CYS A 8 9.73 45.35 -0.55
N VAL A 9 11.01 45.36 -0.94
CA VAL A 9 11.58 44.29 -1.79
C VAL A 9 11.58 42.93 -1.07
N VAL A 10 11.94 42.89 0.22
CA VAL A 10 11.93 41.63 1.00
C VAL A 10 10.52 41.07 1.15
N ILE A 11 9.53 41.94 1.38
CA ILE A 11 8.13 41.53 1.50
C ILE A 11 7.63 40.97 0.15
N ILE A 12 7.95 41.61 -0.97
CA ILE A 12 7.58 41.13 -2.31
C ILE A 12 8.21 39.77 -2.59
N VAL A 13 9.51 39.59 -2.32
CA VAL A 13 10.19 38.29 -2.52
C VAL A 13 9.58 37.20 -1.64
N PHE A 14 9.22 37.51 -0.39
CA PHE A 14 8.53 36.57 0.49
C PHE A 14 7.17 36.14 -0.05
N PHE A 15 6.37 37.08 -0.57
CA PHE A 15 5.08 36.76 -1.19
C PHE A 15 5.25 35.94 -2.47
N ILE A 16 6.25 36.24 -3.30
CA ILE A 16 6.57 35.45 -4.51
C ILE A 16 6.99 34.02 -4.11
N TYR A 17 7.87 33.87 -3.13
CA TYR A 17 8.31 32.55 -2.64
C TYR A 17 7.14 31.76 -2.03
N LYS A 18 6.30 32.40 -1.22
CA LYS A 18 5.10 31.77 -0.63
C LYS A 18 4.10 31.35 -1.72
N ALA A 19 3.89 32.18 -2.74
CA ALA A 19 3.03 31.86 -3.87
C ALA A 19 3.60 30.69 -4.69
N HIS A 20 4.91 30.66 -4.93
CA HIS A 20 5.57 29.59 -5.70
C HIS A 20 5.54 28.26 -4.95
N THR A 21 5.82 28.25 -3.65
CA THR A 21 5.74 27.02 -2.82
C THR A 21 4.30 26.50 -2.71
N ALA A 22 3.31 27.37 -2.58
CA ALA A 22 1.90 26.99 -2.63
C ALA A 22 1.51 26.38 -3.98
N PHE A 23 1.93 26.99 -5.09
CA PHE A 23 1.67 26.51 -6.45
C PHE A 23 2.33 25.16 -6.72
N VAL A 24 3.58 24.94 -6.27
CA VAL A 24 4.25 23.64 -6.38
C VAL A 24 3.54 22.56 -5.56
N LYS A 25 3.06 22.90 -4.36
CA LYS A 25 2.28 21.97 -3.53
C LYS A 25 0.94 21.62 -4.18
N GLU A 26 0.24 22.61 -4.74
CA GLU A 26 -1.00 22.42 -5.49
C GLU A 26 -0.79 21.55 -6.74
N LYS A 27 0.24 21.83 -7.54
CA LYS A 27 0.57 21.03 -8.74
C LYS A 27 0.99 19.59 -8.43
N THR A 28 1.68 19.36 -7.31
CA THR A 28 2.07 18.01 -6.84
C THR A 28 0.87 17.22 -6.32
N ILE A 29 -0.05 17.89 -5.62
CA ILE A 29 -1.31 17.28 -5.17
C ILE A 29 -2.19 16.98 -6.38
N THR A 30 -2.34 17.92 -7.31
CA THR A 30 -3.18 17.74 -8.52
C THR A 30 -2.62 16.66 -9.46
N SER A 31 -1.30 16.55 -9.63
CA SER A 31 -0.69 15.45 -10.42
C SER A 31 -0.87 14.09 -9.77
N LYS A 32 -0.66 13.99 -8.44
CA LYS A 32 -0.89 12.75 -7.67
C LYS A 32 -2.37 12.36 -7.64
N ILE A 33 -3.29 13.32 -7.66
CA ILE A 33 -4.74 13.11 -7.71
C ILE A 33 -5.18 12.70 -9.12
N GLN A 34 -4.66 13.34 -10.18
CA GLN A 34 -5.03 13.09 -11.56
C GLN A 34 -4.54 11.75 -12.12
N GLU A 35 -3.38 11.25 -11.68
CA GLU A 35 -2.91 9.89 -12.01
C GLU A 35 -3.81 8.78 -11.44
N TRP A 36 -4.67 9.07 -10.46
CA TRP A 36 -5.48 8.07 -9.78
C TRP A 36 -6.95 8.04 -10.27
N HIS A 37 -7.34 8.97 -11.15
CA HIS A 37 -8.74 9.18 -11.53
C HIS A 37 -9.27 8.37 -12.72
N HIS A 38 -8.43 7.59 -13.41
CA HIS A 38 -8.87 6.67 -14.48
C HIS A 38 -9.13 5.24 -13.96
N LEU A 39 -8.86 4.99 -12.69
CA LEU A 39 -9.26 3.76 -12.01
C LEU A 39 -10.53 4.07 -11.22
N ALA A 40 -11.61 3.33 -11.48
CA ALA A 40 -12.81 3.40 -10.65
C ALA A 40 -12.43 3.31 -9.15
N PRO A 41 -13.13 4.00 -8.23
CA PRO A 41 -12.86 3.87 -6.80
C PRO A 41 -12.85 2.39 -6.44
N ILE A 42 -11.80 1.91 -5.78
CA ILE A 42 -11.59 0.47 -5.50
C ILE A 42 -12.77 -0.14 -4.73
N SER A 43 -13.48 0.68 -3.93
CA SER A 43 -14.74 0.31 -3.28
C SER A 43 -15.85 -0.08 -4.26
N LEU A 44 -15.85 0.44 -5.49
CA LEU A 44 -16.81 0.10 -6.55
C LEU A 44 -16.40 -1.15 -7.36
N ARG A 45 -15.13 -1.60 -7.25
CA ARG A 45 -14.70 -2.95 -7.70
C ARG A 45 -15.09 -4.04 -6.69
N TYR A 46 -15.48 -3.64 -5.49
CA TYR A 46 -15.89 -4.50 -4.39
C TYR A 46 -17.39 -4.81 -4.46
N ASP A 47 -17.88 -5.08 -5.68
CA ASP A 47 -19.29 -5.36 -5.89
C ASP A 47 -19.65 -6.68 -5.23
N SER A 48 -20.47 -6.54 -4.20
CA SER A 48 -20.89 -7.55 -3.25
C SER A 48 -22.03 -8.35 -3.87
N LYS A 49 -21.70 -9.47 -4.52
CA LYS A 49 -22.69 -10.52 -4.84
C LYS A 49 -22.04 -11.91 -4.87
N GLY A 50 -22.07 -12.60 -3.72
CA GLY A 50 -22.44 -14.01 -3.69
C GLY A 50 -21.38 -15.11 -3.53
N LEU A 51 -20.11 -14.83 -3.25
CA LEU A 51 -19.08 -15.88 -3.08
C LEU A 51 -18.12 -15.56 -1.94
N ASN A 52 -17.58 -16.59 -1.26
CA ASN A 52 -16.61 -16.56 -0.15
C ASN A 52 -15.26 -15.87 -0.45
N THR A 53 -15.23 -14.94 -1.40
CA THR A 53 -14.04 -14.20 -1.83
C THR A 53 -13.55 -13.28 -0.72
N SER A 54 -12.33 -13.53 -0.23
CA SER A 54 -11.60 -12.60 0.63
C SER A 54 -10.20 -12.39 0.08
N TYR A 55 -9.44 -11.49 0.68
CA TYR A 55 -8.16 -11.06 0.15
C TYR A 55 -7.03 -11.72 0.92
N VAL A 56 -5.97 -12.08 0.22
CA VAL A 56 -4.65 -12.31 0.82
C VAL A 56 -3.86 -11.03 0.67
N TYR A 57 -3.34 -10.52 1.80
CA TYR A 57 -2.61 -9.26 1.87
C TYR A 57 -1.14 -9.49 2.23
N PHE A 58 -0.32 -8.55 1.77
CA PHE A 58 1.08 -8.42 2.12
C PHE A 58 1.25 -7.05 2.77
N ILE A 59 1.55 -7.02 4.06
CA ILE A 59 1.69 -5.79 4.84
C ILE A 59 3.14 -5.62 5.27
N LYS A 60 3.73 -4.47 4.99
CA LYS A 60 5.05 -4.08 5.50
C LYS A 60 4.90 -3.28 6.78
N GLU A 61 5.73 -3.60 7.77
CA GLU A 61 5.85 -2.79 8.98
C GLU A 61 6.90 -1.69 8.79
N SER A 62 6.56 -0.45 9.11
CA SER A 62 7.48 0.67 9.01
C SER A 62 8.63 0.51 10.00
N GLY A 63 9.87 0.68 9.52
CA GLY A 63 11.08 0.51 10.32
C GLY A 63 11.61 -0.93 10.39
N MET A 64 10.88 -1.92 9.85
CA MET A 64 11.37 -3.29 9.69
C MET A 64 11.21 -3.74 8.23
N ASN A 65 12.17 -4.46 7.68
CA ASN A 65 12.03 -4.99 6.31
C ASN A 65 11.22 -6.30 6.26
N ARG A 66 10.21 -6.43 7.14
CA ARG A 66 9.42 -7.64 7.31
C ARG A 66 8.03 -7.48 6.72
N ILE A 67 7.55 -8.57 6.14
CA ILE A 67 6.25 -8.65 5.47
C ILE A 67 5.36 -9.61 6.24
N LYS A 68 4.19 -9.14 6.63
CA LYS A 68 3.10 -9.98 7.13
C LYS A 68 2.27 -10.49 5.96
N ILE A 69 2.09 -11.80 5.88
CA ILE A 69 1.20 -12.43 4.91
C ILE A 69 -0.03 -12.91 5.68
N GLY A 70 -1.21 -12.39 5.35
CA GLY A 70 -2.44 -12.80 6.00
C GLY A 70 -3.64 -12.66 5.08
N LYS A 71 -4.83 -12.94 5.61
CA LYS A 71 -6.09 -12.78 4.88
C LYS A 71 -7.14 -11.97 5.62
N ALA A 72 -7.99 -11.28 4.87
CA ALA A 72 -9.11 -10.52 5.42
C ALA A 72 -10.23 -10.35 4.39
N ILE A 73 -11.47 -10.28 4.87
CA ILE A 73 -12.62 -9.85 4.06
C ILE A 73 -12.48 -8.35 3.75
N ASP A 74 -12.01 -7.55 4.71
CA ASP A 74 -11.69 -6.14 4.53
C ASP A 74 -10.23 -5.89 5.00
N PRO A 75 -9.27 -5.84 4.07
CA PRO A 75 -7.87 -5.57 4.39
C PRO A 75 -7.63 -4.18 5.01
N GLU A 76 -8.44 -3.16 4.69
CA GLU A 76 -8.26 -1.82 5.26
C GLU A 76 -8.67 -1.79 6.72
N GLN A 77 -9.82 -2.40 7.04
CA GLN A 77 -10.23 -2.58 8.43
C GLN A 77 -9.15 -3.35 9.20
N ARG A 78 -8.58 -4.40 8.59
CA ARG A 78 -7.50 -5.17 9.22
C ARG A 78 -6.23 -4.35 9.46
N ILE A 79 -5.82 -3.48 8.53
CA ILE A 79 -4.69 -2.55 8.80
C ILE A 79 -5.02 -1.64 9.98
N LYS A 80 -6.23 -1.06 10.02
CA LYS A 80 -6.62 -0.16 11.11
C LYS A 80 -6.54 -0.87 12.46
N GLU A 81 -7.06 -2.10 12.53
CA GLU A 81 -6.94 -2.96 13.72
C GLU A 81 -5.48 -3.22 14.12
N LEU A 82 -4.61 -3.53 13.16
CA LEU A 82 -3.17 -3.72 13.41
C LEU A 82 -2.51 -2.44 13.95
N SER A 83 -2.88 -1.28 13.41
CA SER A 83 -2.35 0.02 13.84
C SER A 83 -2.87 0.46 15.21
N THR A 84 -4.09 0.09 15.60
CA THR A 84 -4.68 0.51 16.90
C THR A 84 -3.94 -0.01 18.14
N GLY A 85 -3.07 -1.01 18.00
CA GLY A 85 -2.28 -1.58 19.10
C GLY A 85 -0.76 -1.47 18.93
N SER A 86 -0.27 -0.76 17.91
CA SER A 86 1.15 -0.69 17.58
C SER A 86 1.61 0.76 17.39
N ALA A 87 2.83 1.06 17.83
CA ALA A 87 3.48 2.34 17.52
C ALA A 87 4.03 2.40 16.08
N HIS A 88 4.00 1.27 15.35
CA HIS A 88 4.51 1.17 13.99
C HIS A 88 3.41 1.44 12.96
N ASN A 89 3.80 2.10 11.88
CA ASN A 89 2.92 2.27 10.71
C ASN A 89 2.93 0.99 9.87
N TYR A 90 1.78 0.62 9.32
CA TYR A 90 1.64 -0.53 8.43
C TYR A 90 1.22 -0.08 7.03
N GLU A 91 1.85 -0.65 6.01
CA GLU A 91 1.57 -0.36 4.60
C GLU A 91 1.20 -1.65 3.87
N ILE A 92 0.08 -1.65 3.14
CA ILE A 92 -0.20 -2.73 2.18
C ILE A 92 0.72 -2.56 0.99
N VAL A 93 1.58 -3.55 0.75
CA VAL A 93 2.47 -3.59 -0.41
C VAL A 93 1.87 -4.37 -1.59
N HIS A 94 0.92 -5.27 -1.31
CA HIS A 94 0.19 -6.02 -2.33
C HIS A 94 -1.09 -6.67 -1.78
N LEU A 95 -2.09 -6.88 -2.65
CA LEU A 95 -3.37 -7.50 -2.34
C LEU A 95 -3.79 -8.43 -3.47
N ILE A 96 -4.22 -9.64 -3.10
CA ILE A 96 -4.72 -10.65 -4.03
C ILE A 96 -6.16 -10.99 -3.65
N LYS A 97 -7.10 -10.79 -4.58
CA LYS A 97 -8.47 -11.28 -4.42
C LYS A 97 -8.46 -12.80 -4.66
N SER A 98 -8.91 -13.59 -3.70
CA SER A 98 -8.87 -15.06 -3.79
C SER A 98 -10.22 -15.68 -3.49
N GLU A 99 -10.61 -16.67 -4.30
CA GLU A 99 -11.78 -17.52 -4.06
C GLU A 99 -11.53 -18.54 -2.94
N ASN A 100 -10.27 -18.98 -2.76
CA ASN A 100 -9.86 -19.81 -1.63
C ASN A 100 -8.73 -19.14 -0.81
N PRO A 101 -9.04 -18.07 -0.06
CA PRO A 101 -8.06 -17.25 0.64
C PRO A 101 -7.28 -18.01 1.73
N TYR A 102 -7.90 -19.03 2.34
CA TYR A 102 -7.22 -19.88 3.33
C TYR A 102 -6.15 -20.76 2.67
N LYS A 103 -6.48 -21.42 1.54
CA LYS A 103 -5.50 -22.22 0.77
C LYS A 103 -4.40 -21.32 0.22
N THR A 104 -4.76 -20.17 -0.36
CA THR A 104 -3.80 -19.23 -0.94
C THR A 104 -2.81 -18.69 0.10
N GLU A 105 -3.28 -18.22 1.26
CA GLU A 105 -2.41 -17.76 2.35
C GLU A 105 -1.45 -18.87 2.80
N ASN A 106 -1.97 -20.08 3.03
CA ASN A 106 -1.16 -21.23 3.44
C ASN A 106 -0.07 -21.59 2.41
N LEU A 107 -0.38 -21.48 1.11
CA LEU A 107 0.60 -21.75 0.06
C LEU A 107 1.70 -20.69 0.02
N PHE A 108 1.38 -19.40 0.17
CA PHE A 108 2.42 -18.36 0.31
C PHE A 108 3.27 -18.57 1.56
N HIS A 109 2.63 -18.95 2.67
CA HIS A 109 3.28 -19.30 3.92
C HIS A 109 4.24 -20.49 3.80
N LYS A 110 3.89 -21.48 2.98
CA LYS A 110 4.73 -22.64 2.64
C LYS A 110 5.86 -22.24 1.70
N TYR A 111 5.56 -21.47 0.67
CA TYR A 111 6.52 -21.00 -0.33
C TYR A 111 7.65 -20.18 0.31
N PHE A 112 7.30 -19.29 1.26
CA PHE A 112 8.28 -18.47 1.99
C PHE A 112 8.70 -19.05 3.34
N ASN A 113 8.46 -20.35 3.60
CA ASN A 113 8.68 -20.92 4.93
C ASN A 113 10.11 -20.77 5.46
N GLU A 114 11.11 -20.88 4.58
CA GLU A 114 12.53 -20.70 4.92
C GLU A 114 12.86 -19.26 5.38
N LYS A 115 12.01 -18.29 5.04
CA LYS A 115 12.15 -16.87 5.40
C LYS A 115 11.20 -16.45 6.52
N ARG A 116 10.50 -17.40 7.15
CA ARG A 116 9.55 -17.12 8.23
C ARG A 116 10.31 -16.68 9.48
N CYS A 117 10.02 -15.48 9.98
CA CYS A 117 10.60 -14.96 11.20
C CYS A 117 9.84 -15.43 12.44
N LYS A 118 8.59 -14.99 12.60
CA LYS A 118 7.73 -15.33 13.74
C LYS A 118 6.26 -15.24 13.33
N GLY A 119 5.52 -16.32 13.55
CA GLY A 119 4.10 -16.39 13.19
C GLY A 119 3.91 -16.19 11.69
N GLU A 120 3.26 -15.08 11.32
CA GLU A 120 2.90 -14.72 9.93
C GLU A 120 3.84 -13.66 9.32
N TRP A 121 4.98 -13.39 9.95
CA TRP A 121 5.98 -12.42 9.49
C TRP A 121 7.16 -13.09 8.79
N PHE A 122 7.57 -12.54 7.65
CA PHE A 122 8.60 -13.08 6.76
C PHE A 122 9.63 -12.00 6.37
N ASP A 123 10.89 -12.39 6.24
CA ASP A 123 11.98 -11.52 5.80
C ASP A 123 12.17 -11.63 4.28
N LEU A 124 11.33 -10.91 3.52
CA LEU A 124 11.32 -10.99 2.06
C LEU A 124 12.25 -9.96 1.43
N SER A 125 13.02 -10.40 0.44
CA SER A 125 13.87 -9.52 -0.36
C SER A 125 13.04 -8.69 -1.35
N GLU A 126 13.62 -7.59 -1.83
CA GLU A 126 13.02 -6.77 -2.90
C GLU A 126 12.76 -7.57 -4.19
N LYS A 127 13.54 -8.62 -4.45
CA LYS A 127 13.30 -9.51 -5.60
C LYS A 127 11.99 -10.28 -5.43
N GLU A 128 11.70 -10.75 -4.22
CA GLU A 128 10.49 -11.51 -3.91
C GLU A 128 9.27 -10.62 -3.84
N LEU A 129 9.41 -9.41 -3.30
CA LEU A 129 8.35 -8.40 -3.37
C LEU A 129 7.96 -8.09 -4.82
N ARG A 130 8.95 -7.92 -5.71
CA ARG A 130 8.67 -7.73 -7.14
C ARG A 130 8.02 -8.96 -7.78
N TRP A 131 8.43 -10.17 -7.39
CA TRP A 131 7.79 -11.40 -7.84
C TRP A 131 6.32 -11.45 -7.42
N ILE A 132 6.02 -11.05 -6.17
CA ILE A 132 4.65 -10.94 -5.66
C ILE A 132 3.84 -9.94 -6.48
N GLN A 133 4.38 -8.73 -6.69
CA GLN A 133 3.71 -7.63 -7.40
C GLN A 133 3.50 -7.87 -8.90
N ARG A 134 4.32 -8.73 -9.50
CA ARG A 134 4.19 -9.15 -10.91
C ARG A 134 3.21 -10.31 -11.09
N GLU A 135 2.69 -10.86 -9.99
CA GLU A 135 1.77 -12.00 -9.99
C GLU A 135 2.34 -13.25 -10.70
N ASP A 136 3.67 -13.41 -10.67
CA ASP A 136 4.39 -14.49 -11.36
C ASP A 136 4.38 -15.80 -10.55
N TYR A 137 3.21 -16.18 -10.04
CA TYR A 137 3.08 -17.23 -9.03
C TYR A 137 3.34 -18.62 -9.60
N THR A 138 3.71 -19.56 -8.72
CA THR A 138 3.66 -20.97 -9.08
C THR A 138 2.22 -21.35 -9.43
N ARG A 139 2.04 -22.30 -10.37
CA ARG A 139 0.72 -22.80 -10.75
C ARG A 139 -0.17 -23.21 -9.56
N GLU A 140 0.41 -23.83 -8.53
CA GLU A 140 -0.33 -24.24 -7.32
C GLU A 140 -0.99 -23.04 -6.59
N ILE A 141 -0.28 -21.91 -6.52
CA ILE A 141 -0.78 -20.67 -5.91
C ILE A 141 -1.80 -20.00 -6.83
N GLU A 142 -1.58 -19.96 -8.14
CA GLU A 142 -2.58 -19.41 -9.07
C GLU A 142 -3.91 -20.18 -9.02
N ASP A 143 -3.82 -21.51 -8.98
CA ASP A 143 -4.99 -22.38 -8.92
C ASP A 143 -5.77 -22.14 -7.62
N SER A 144 -5.09 -21.95 -6.48
CA SER A 144 -5.76 -21.63 -5.23
C SER A 144 -6.42 -20.25 -5.23
N ILE A 145 -5.83 -19.27 -5.94
CA ILE A 145 -6.42 -17.94 -6.09
C ILE A 145 -7.76 -18.04 -6.82
N LYS A 146 -7.80 -18.82 -7.90
CA LYS A 146 -8.97 -19.04 -8.78
C LYS A 146 -9.97 -20.06 -8.24
N GLY A 147 -9.68 -20.71 -7.11
CA GLY A 147 -10.60 -21.66 -6.47
C GLY A 147 -10.61 -23.06 -7.07
N TYR A 148 -9.59 -23.42 -7.86
CA TYR A 148 -9.42 -24.76 -8.43
C TYR A 148 -8.83 -25.78 -7.43
#